data_AF-A0A3D3XPI3-F1
#
_entry.id   AF-A0A3D3XPI3-F1
#
_cell.length_a   1.000
_cell.length_b   1.000
_cell.length_c   1.000
_cell.angle_alpha   90.00
_cell.angle_beta   90.00
_cell.angle_gamma   90.00
#
_symmetry.space_group_name_H-M   'P 1'
#
loop_
_entity.id
_entity.type
_entity.pdbx_description
1 polymer ?
#
loop_
_entity_poly.entity_id
_entity_poly.type
_entity_poly.pdbx_seq_one_letter_code
_entity_poly.pdbx_strand_id
1 'polypeptide(L)'
;MQKIFPFIGFLLTLNIVSAQNFKPSPPLDIPLVLSGTFAELRGNHFHGGIDIKTQGRSGLKVNAVADGYVSRVAVSPYGYGNALYLRHPGGYTTVYGH
;
A
#
# COMPACT_ATOMS: atom_id res chain seq x y z
N MET A 1 3.22 -51.27 31.99
CA MET A 1 1.96 -50.66 31.53
C MET A 1 2.26 -49.23 31.11
N GLN A 2 1.59 -48.77 30.05
CA GLN A 2 2.03 -47.74 29.10
C GLN A 2 2.21 -46.35 29.72
N LYS A 3 3.39 -45.73 29.51
CA LYS A 3 3.57 -44.28 29.65
C LYS A 3 3.07 -43.61 28.38
N ILE A 4 1.75 -43.47 28.28
CA ILE A 4 1.13 -42.54 27.34
C ILE A 4 1.35 -41.13 27.93
N PHE A 5 1.49 -40.12 27.07
CA PHE A 5 1.74 -38.70 27.35
C PHE A 5 3.24 -38.33 27.40
N PRO A 6 3.76 -37.83 26.27
CA PRO A 6 3.43 -36.45 25.89
C PRO A 6 3.21 -36.29 24.38
N PHE A 7 2.00 -36.55 23.88
CA PHE A 7 1.63 -36.14 22.51
C PHE A 7 0.69 -34.92 22.49
N ILE A 8 0.16 -34.52 23.65
CA ILE A 8 -0.83 -33.43 23.77
C ILE A 8 -0.20 -32.04 23.92
N GLY A 9 1.08 -31.95 24.31
CA GLY A 9 1.78 -30.67 24.44
C GLY A 9 2.22 -30.02 23.12
N PHE A 10 2.28 -30.78 22.03
CA PHE A 10 2.77 -30.27 20.73
C PHE A 10 1.67 -29.68 19.85
N LEU A 11 0.39 -29.90 20.17
CA LEU A 11 -0.74 -29.42 19.37
C LEU A 11 -1.23 -28.00 19.72
N LEU A 12 -0.66 -27.31 20.71
CA LEU A 12 -1.23 -26.06 21.26
C LEU A 12 -0.49 -24.75 20.91
N THR A 13 0.35 -24.72 19.87
CA THR A 13 1.01 -23.46 19.46
C THR A 13 0.83 -23.16 17.97
N LEU A 14 -0.42 -23.16 17.51
CA LEU A 14 -0.79 -22.43 16.28
C LEU A 14 -0.77 -20.93 16.59
N ASN A 15 0.42 -20.34 16.56
CA ASN A 15 0.54 -18.89 16.43
C ASN A 15 0.00 -18.52 15.05
N ILE A 16 -1.24 -18.03 14.99
CA ILE A 16 -1.75 -17.36 13.79
C ILE A 16 -1.03 -16.01 13.72
N VAL A 17 0.19 -16.02 13.20
CA VAL A 17 0.88 -14.80 12.82
C VAL A 17 0.17 -14.29 11.58
N SER A 18 -0.68 -13.28 11.75
CA SER A 18 -1.17 -12.51 10.63
C SER A 18 -0.03 -11.61 10.16
N ALA A 19 0.30 -11.67 8.86
CA ALA A 19 1.29 -10.79 8.25
C ALA A 19 0.72 -9.37 8.10
N GLN A 20 1.14 -8.64 7.06
CA GLN A 20 0.68 -7.29 6.77
C GLN A 20 -0.86 -7.19 6.75
N ASN A 21 -1.45 -6.39 7.64
CA ASN A 21 -2.90 -6.14 7.69
C ASN A 21 -3.28 -4.76 7.12
N PHE A 22 -2.47 -4.24 6.19
CA PHE A 22 -2.77 -2.99 5.52
C PHE A 22 -3.77 -3.22 4.40
N LYS A 23 -4.96 -2.63 4.53
CA LYS A 23 -6.08 -2.78 3.58
C LYS A 23 -6.44 -1.40 2.99
N PRO A 24 -5.73 -0.94 1.95
CA PRO A 24 -6.00 0.36 1.35
C PRO A 24 -7.36 0.38 0.63
N SER A 25 -8.15 1.43 0.83
CA SER A 25 -9.33 1.74 0.02
C SER A 25 -8.92 2.30 -1.36
N PRO A 26 -9.84 2.31 -2.33
CA PRO A 26 -9.64 3.02 -3.59
C PRO A 26 -9.33 4.51 -3.36
N PRO A 27 -8.27 5.07 -3.96
CA PRO A 27 -7.94 6.49 -3.82
C PRO A 27 -8.80 7.41 -4.69
N LEU A 28 -9.61 6.86 -5.60
CA LEU A 28 -10.49 7.61 -6.49
C LEU A 28 -11.90 6.99 -6.51
N ASP A 29 -12.92 7.84 -6.59
CA ASP A 29 -14.33 7.46 -6.66
C ASP A 29 -14.80 7.22 -8.12
N ILE A 30 -13.95 6.56 -8.92
CA ILE A 30 -14.23 6.17 -10.31
C ILE A 30 -13.74 4.72 -10.53
N PRO A 31 -14.17 4.03 -11.61
CA PRO A 31 -13.58 2.75 -11.96
C PRO A 31 -12.06 2.86 -12.12
N LEU A 32 -11.32 2.09 -11.33
CA LEU A 32 -9.86 2.13 -11.35
C LEU A 32 -9.36 1.36 -12.58
N VAL A 33 -8.75 2.09 -13.51
CA VAL A 33 -8.05 1.51 -14.66
C VAL A 33 -6.60 1.90 -14.57
N LEU A 34 -5.71 0.91 -14.53
CA LEU A 34 -4.28 1.15 -14.43
C LEU A 34 -3.70 1.49 -15.81
N SER A 35 -2.79 2.46 -15.85
CA SER A 35 -1.90 2.73 -16.99
C SER A 35 -0.46 2.31 -16.75
N GLY A 36 -0.11 1.96 -15.51
CA GLY A 36 1.20 1.43 -15.12
C GLY A 36 1.11 0.65 -13.82
N THR A 37 1.94 -0.38 -13.68
CA THR A 37 1.91 -1.30 -12.52
C THR A 37 3.18 -1.20 -11.67
N PHE A 38 3.13 -1.79 -10.47
CA PHE A 38 4.30 -1.84 -9.58
C PHE A 38 5.38 -2.73 -10.16
N ALA A 39 6.63 -2.28 -10.04
CA ALA A 39 7.82 -2.93 -10.56
C ALA A 39 7.81 -3.16 -12.09
N GLU A 40 6.97 -2.44 -12.82
CA GLU A 40 7.04 -2.38 -14.28
C GLU A 40 8.42 -1.84 -14.71
N LEU A 41 9.10 -2.54 -15.62
CA LEU A 41 10.39 -2.10 -16.15
C LEU A 41 10.18 -0.90 -17.09
N ARG A 42 10.76 0.24 -16.73
CA ARG A 42 10.89 1.43 -17.57
C ARG A 42 12.34 1.52 -18.05
N GLY A 43 12.59 2.36 -19.06
CA GLY A 43 13.85 2.37 -19.80
C GLY A 43 15.13 2.37 -18.96
N ASN A 44 15.10 2.89 -17.73
CA ASN A 44 16.26 2.92 -16.83
C ASN A 44 15.94 2.60 -15.34
N HIS A 45 14.72 2.17 -14.98
CA HIS A 45 14.35 1.87 -13.59
C HIS A 45 13.07 1.03 -13.50
N PHE A 46 12.79 0.49 -12.31
CA PHE A 46 11.51 -0.12 -12.00
C PHE A 46 10.52 0.91 -11.46
N HIS A 47 9.27 0.85 -11.91
CA HIS A 47 8.22 1.74 -11.45
C HIS A 47 7.86 1.49 -9.97
N GLY A 48 7.96 2.52 -9.14
CA GLY A 48 7.78 2.43 -7.68
C GLY A 48 6.34 2.45 -7.18
N GLY A 49 5.34 2.41 -8.07
CA GLY A 49 3.93 2.55 -7.70
C GLY A 49 2.97 2.04 -8.77
N ILE A 50 1.74 2.54 -8.75
CA ILE A 50 0.73 2.30 -9.78
C ILE A 50 0.27 3.63 -10.36
N ASP A 51 0.00 3.65 -11.65
CA ASP A 51 -0.57 4.83 -12.32
C ASP A 51 -2.04 4.56 -12.61
N ILE A 52 -2.93 5.42 -12.11
CA ILE A 52 -4.38 5.29 -12.28
C ILE A 52 -4.87 6.32 -13.29
N LYS A 53 -5.56 5.86 -14.34
CA LYS A 53 -6.14 6.74 -15.36
C LYS A 53 -7.24 7.60 -14.74
N THR A 54 -7.28 8.87 -15.14
CA THR A 54 -8.21 9.87 -14.62
C THR A 54 -9.42 10.11 -15.55
N GLN A 55 -9.71 9.18 -16.46
CA GLN A 55 -10.73 9.35 -17.52
C GLN A 55 -10.48 10.57 -18.43
N GLY A 56 -9.21 10.95 -18.61
CA GLY A 56 -8.83 12.06 -19.50
C GLY A 56 -9.08 13.45 -18.93
N ARG A 57 -9.32 13.58 -17.62
CA ARG A 57 -9.52 14.87 -16.94
C ARG A 57 -8.63 15.04 -15.71
N SER A 58 -8.42 16.28 -15.29
CA SER A 58 -7.72 16.64 -14.05
C SER A 58 -8.70 17.12 -12.98
N GLY A 59 -8.23 17.28 -11.74
CA GLY A 59 -9.04 17.83 -10.64
C GLY A 59 -9.98 16.82 -9.97
N LEU A 60 -9.78 15.51 -10.20
CA LEU A 60 -10.45 14.48 -9.42
C LEU A 60 -10.01 14.58 -7.95
N LYS A 61 -10.96 14.39 -7.03
CA LYS A 61 -10.63 14.25 -5.61
C LYS A 61 -9.86 12.96 -5.40
N VAL A 62 -8.71 13.07 -4.75
CA VAL A 62 -7.89 11.92 -4.33
C VAL A 62 -8.12 11.72 -2.84
N ASN A 63 -8.64 10.56 -2.48
CA ASN A 63 -8.92 10.19 -1.10
C ASN A 63 -7.73 9.44 -0.51
N ALA A 64 -7.45 9.66 0.77
CA ALA A 64 -6.48 8.85 1.50
C ALA A 64 -6.97 7.39 1.56
N VAL A 65 -6.09 6.44 1.25
CA VAL A 65 -6.46 5.01 1.20
C VAL A 65 -6.63 4.36 2.58
N ALA A 66 -6.17 5.03 3.64
CA ALA A 66 -6.31 4.58 5.02
C ALA A 66 -6.06 5.75 5.99
N ASP A 67 -6.50 5.59 7.24
CA ASP A 67 -6.25 6.55 8.31
C ASP A 67 -4.74 6.77 8.53
N GLY A 68 -4.36 8.00 8.86
CA GLY A 68 -2.98 8.38 9.07
C GLY A 68 -2.83 9.89 9.21
N TYR A 69 -1.60 10.36 9.04
CA TYR A 69 -1.31 11.80 9.04
C TYR A 69 -0.35 12.16 7.91
N VAL A 70 -0.41 13.42 7.47
CA VAL A 70 0.55 13.96 6.49
C VAL A 70 1.91 14.08 7.16
N SER A 71 2.83 13.24 6.73
CA SER A 71 4.21 13.20 7.22
C SER A 71 5.15 14.08 6.41
N ARG A 72 4.82 14.35 5.15
CA ARG A 72 5.60 15.20 4.24
C ARG A 72 4.74 15.73 3.10
N VAL A 73 4.97 17.01 2.78
CA VAL A 73 4.55 17.65 1.53
C VAL A 73 5.82 17.91 0.72
N ALA A 74 5.84 17.57 -0.56
CA ALA A 74 6.97 17.81 -1.45
C ALA A 74 6.51 18.46 -2.76
N VAL A 75 7.32 19.39 -3.26
CA VAL A 75 7.09 20.07 -4.53
C VAL A 75 8.41 20.09 -5.29
N SER A 76 8.40 19.63 -6.53
CA SER A 76 9.56 19.56 -7.39
C SER A 76 9.15 19.70 -8.86
N PRO A 77 9.95 20.37 -9.71
CA PRO A 77 9.70 20.38 -11.15
C PRO A 77 10.00 19.03 -11.83
N TYR A 78 10.64 18.09 -11.11
CA TYR A 78 11.00 16.75 -11.57
C TYR A 78 10.38 15.65 -10.70
N GLY A 79 10.37 14.41 -11.20
CA GLY A 79 9.86 13.25 -10.46
C GLY A 79 8.35 13.34 -10.23
N TYR A 80 7.92 13.21 -8.97
CA TYR A 80 6.49 13.20 -8.61
C TYR A 80 5.76 14.55 -8.74
N GLY A 81 6.44 15.65 -9.04
CA GLY A 81 5.77 16.95 -9.09
C GLY A 81 5.34 17.42 -7.70
N ASN A 82 4.04 17.64 -7.52
CA ASN A 82 3.43 17.78 -6.21
C ASN A 82 3.23 16.39 -5.60
N ALA A 83 3.69 16.18 -4.37
CA ALA A 83 3.54 14.91 -3.70
C ALA A 83 3.14 15.04 -2.23
N LEU A 84 2.27 14.14 -1.79
CA LEU A 84 1.80 14.04 -0.41
C LEU A 84 2.14 12.66 0.15
N TYR A 85 2.81 12.62 1.30
CA TYR A 85 3.19 11.38 1.98
C TYR A 85 2.36 11.22 3.25
N LEU A 86 1.57 10.16 3.31
CA LEU A 86 0.79 9.82 4.49
C LEU A 86 1.45 8.65 5.22
N ARG A 87 1.64 8.80 6.53
CA ARG A 87 2.12 7.72 7.40
C ARG A 87 0.94 7.10 8.13
N HIS A 88 0.88 5.78 8.10
CA HIS A 88 -0.23 4.98 8.63
C HIS A 88 0.22 4.13 9.83
N PRO A 89 -0.72 3.67 10.66
CA PRO A 89 -0.45 2.63 11.65
C PRO A 89 0.23 1.40 11.01
N GLY A 90 1.09 0.70 11.77
CA GLY A 90 1.82 -0.47 11.26
C GLY A 90 3.03 -0.16 10.38
N GLY A 91 3.42 1.12 10.26
CA GLY A 91 4.65 1.52 9.58
C GLY A 91 4.52 1.73 8.06
N TYR A 92 3.31 1.63 7.51
CA TYR A 92 3.07 1.87 6.09
C TYR A 92 3.13 3.36 5.76
N THR A 93 3.53 3.65 4.53
CA THR A 93 3.50 4.99 3.96
C THR A 93 2.86 4.91 2.59
N THR A 94 1.92 5.82 2.31
CA THR A 94 1.40 6.03 0.95
C THR A 94 1.87 7.35 0.40
N VAL A 95 2.08 7.38 -0.92
CA VAL A 95 2.56 8.57 -1.64
C VAL A 95 1.59 8.83 -2.77
N TYR A 96 1.05 10.04 -2.81
CA TYR A 96 0.19 10.53 -3.88
C TYR A 96 1.02 11.56 -4.64
N GLY A 97 1.31 11.27 -5.91
CA GLY A 97 2.11 12.15 -6.77
C GLY A 97 1.32 12.64 -7.97
N HIS A 98 1.84 13.69 -8.60
CA HIS A 98 1.27 14.43 -9.73
C HIS A 98 -0.01 15.21 -9.40
#